data_AF-A0A2V6QNU0-F1
#
_entry.id   AF-A0A2V6QNU0-F1
#
_cell.length_a   1.000
_cell.length_b   1.000
_cell.length_c   1.000
_cell.angle_alpha   90.00
_cell.angle_beta   90.00
_cell.angle_gamma   90.00
#
_symmetry.space_group_name_H-M   'P 1'
#
loop_
_entity.id
_entity.type
_entity.pdbx_description
1 polymer ?
#
loop_
_entity_poly.entity_id
_entity_poly.type
_entity_poly.pdbx_seq_one_letter_code
_entity_poly.pdbx_strand_id
1 'polypeptide(L)' 'MGEALHREITVQLEPVTPALTRLEMAVRQGLLGRDRATSAELIEQTARALQEVRPAAAASPRAP' A
#
# COMPACT_ATOMS: atom_id res chain seq x y z
N MET A 1 -29.18 14.43 -0.21
CA MET A 1 -28.16 14.53 -1.27
C MET A 1 -26.86 13.99 -0.69
N GLY A 2 -26.39 12.84 -1.14
CA GLY A 2 -25.11 12.29 -0.69
C GLY A 2 -24.01 12.87 -1.56
N GLU A 3 -23.22 13.80 -1.02
CA GLU A 3 -21.95 14.17 -1.64
C GLU A 3 -21.07 12.93 -1.67
N ALA A 4 -20.72 12.47 -2.87
CA ALA A 4 -19.71 11.44 -3.01
C ALA A 4 -18.41 12.03 -2.46
N LEU A 5 -17.99 11.59 -1.27
CA LEU A 5 -16.67 11.85 -0.71
C LEU A 5 -15.64 11.27 -1.68
N HIS A 6 -15.21 12.08 -2.66
CA HIS A 6 -14.11 11.71 -3.53
C HIS A 6 -12.85 11.61 -2.67
N ARG A 7 -12.34 10.38 -2.57
CA ARG A 7 -11.08 10.06 -1.91
C ARG A 7 -10.04 9.85 -2.99
N GLU A 8 -8.95 10.57 -2.91
CA GLU A 8 -7.78 10.36 -3.75
C GLU A 8 -6.76 9.55 -2.94
N ILE A 9 -6.30 8.43 -3.48
CA ILE A 9 -5.27 7.59 -2.86
C ILE A 9 -4.04 7.65 -3.76
N THR A 10 -2.95 8.17 -3.22
CA THR A 10 -1.64 8.15 -3.87
C THR A 10 -0.80 7.05 -3.25
N VAL A 11 -0.27 6.14 -4.07
CA VAL A 11 0.63 5.07 -3.65
C VAL A 11 1.96 5.25 -4.38
N GLN A 12 3.06 5.24 -3.64
CA GLN A 12 4.41 5.23 -4.19
C GLN A 12 5.14 3.99 -3.69
N LEU A 13 5.81 3.30 -4.60
CA LEU A 13 6.58 2.09 -4.33
C LEU A 13 8.00 2.32 -4.81
N GLU A 14 8.95 2.20 -3.90
CA GLU A 14 10.37 2.37 -4.17
C GLU A 14 11.13 1.10 -3.78
N PRO A 15 11.82 0.42 -4.71
CA PRO A 15 12.65 -0.73 -4.36
C PRO A 15 13.87 -0.27 -3.56
N VAL A 16 14.02 -0.77 -2.35
CA VAL A 16 15.19 -0.48 -1.48
C VAL A 16 16.24 -1.58 -1.63
N THR A 17 15.80 -2.84 -1.68
CA THR A 17 16.62 -4.01 -2.01
C THR A 17 15.77 -5.01 -2.81
N PRO A 18 16.35 -6.08 -3.38
CA PRO A 18 15.56 -7.11 -4.08
C PRO A 18 14.46 -7.76 -3.24
N ALA A 19 14.57 -7.71 -1.91
CA ALA A 19 13.62 -8.29 -0.98
C ALA A 19 12.81 -7.25 -0.18
N LEU A 20 13.03 -5.95 -0.40
CA LEU A 20 12.42 -4.88 0.38
C LEU A 20 11.99 -3.72 -0.51
N THR A 21 10.70 -3.39 -0.44
CA THR A 21 10.10 -2.24 -1.11
C THR A 21 9.57 -1.29 -0.06
N ARG A 22 9.93 -0.01 -0.15
CA ARG A 22 9.32 1.08 0.60
C ARG A 22 7.97 1.40 -0.03
N LEU A 23 6.93 1.42 0.80
CA LEU A 23 5.59 1.85 0.41
C LEU A 23 5.28 3.16 1.12
N GLU A 24 4.95 4.19 0.35
CA GLU A 24 4.38 5.43 0.87
C GLU A 24 2.94 5.56 0.36
N MET A 25 2.02 5.85 1.29
CA MET A 25 0.61 6.01 0.97
C MET A 25 0.08 7.32 1.55
N ALA A 26 -0.64 8.07 0.73
CA ALA A 26 -1.36 9.26 1.15
C ALA A 26 -2.82 9.15 0.71
N VAL A 27 -3.73 9.43 1.64
CA VAL A 27 -5.16 9.55 1.36
C VAL A 27 -5.56 11.01 1.50
N ARG A 28 -6.31 11.51 0.53
CA ARG A 28 -6.92 12.85 0.58
C ARG A 28 -8.43 12.70 0.52
N GLN A 29 -9.14 13.41 1.39
CA GLN A 29 -10.59 13.51 1.34
C GLN A 29 -10.99 14.94 0.97
N GLY A 30 -11.74 15.09 -0.13
CA GLY A 30 -12.15 16.40 -0.63
C GLY A 30 -10.99 17.30 -1.07
N LEU A 31 -11.21 18.61 -1.11
CA LEU A 31 -10.26 19.59 -1.66
C LEU A 31 -9.04 19.87 -0.76
N LEU A 32 -9.10 19.62 0.56
CA LEU A 32 -8.12 20.19 1.50
C LEU A 32 -7.59 19.25 2.61
N GLY A 33 -8.15 18.05 2.79
CA GLY A 33 -7.80 17.20 3.95
C GLY A 33 -6.90 16.02 3.60
N ARG A 34 -5.67 15.97 4.16
CA ARG A 34 -4.91 14.72 4.26
C ARG A 34 -5.56 13.84 5.33
N ASP A 35 -5.97 12.64 4.96
CA ASP A 35 -6.55 11.68 5.89
C ASP A 35 -5.50 10.66 6.32
N ARG A 36 -4.90 10.94 7.49
CA ARG A 36 -3.88 10.08 8.07
C ARG A 36 -4.45 8.78 8.64
N ALA A 37 -5.68 8.82 9.15
CA ALA A 37 -6.30 7.66 9.79
C ALA A 37 -6.58 6.59 8.74
N THR A 38 -7.22 6.96 7.64
CA THR A 38 -7.47 6.03 6.53
C THR A 38 -6.17 5.58 5.87
N SER A 39 -5.16 6.45 5.70
CA SER A 39 -3.88 5.99 5.15
C SER A 39 -3.19 4.94 6.03
N ALA A 40 -3.25 5.07 7.36
CA ALA A 40 -2.66 4.12 8.28
C ALA A 40 -3.38 2.76 8.22
N GLU A 41 -4.71 2.78 8.23
CA GLU A 41 -5.52 1.57 8.10
C GLU A 41 -5.22 0.81 6.80
N LEU A 42 -5.17 1.53 5.67
CA LEU A 42 -4.86 0.93 4.38
C LEU A 42 -3.45 0.34 4.33
N ILE A 43 -2.46 0.96 4.98
CA ILE A 43 -1.11 0.40 5.12
C ILE A 43 -1.15 -0.91 5.91
N GLU A 44 -1.86 -0.96 7.03
CA GLU A 44 -1.98 -2.17 7.85
C GLU A 44 -2.72 -3.30 7.11
N GLN A 45 -3.80 -2.98 6.42
CA GLN A 45 -4.53 -3.94 5.58
C GLN A 45 -3.65 -4.46 4.45
N THR A 46 -2.87 -3.58 3.80
CA THR A 46 -1.92 -3.98 2.76
C THR A 46 -0.86 -4.92 3.33
N ALA A 47 -0.31 -4.63 4.52
CA ALA A 47 0.66 -5.49 5.18
C ALA A 47 0.08 -6.88 5.49
N ARG A 48 -1.18 -6.95 5.94
CA ARG A 48 -1.89 -8.22 6.17
C ARG A 48 -2.12 -8.98 4.86
N ALA A 49 -2.65 -8.31 3.84
CA ALA A 49 -2.89 -8.92 2.53
C ALA A 49 -1.59 -9.46 1.92
N LEU A 50 -0.45 -8.77 2.08
CA LEU A 50 0.85 -9.27 1.62
C LEU A 50 1.33 -10.54 2.35
N GLN A 51 0.92 -10.74 3.61
CA GLN A 51 1.21 -11.99 4.31
C GLN A 51 0.39 -13.16 3.74
N GLU A 52 -0.87 -12.89 3.36
CA GLU A 52 -1.77 -13.87 2.75
C GLU A 52 -1.39 -14.17 1.30
N VAL A 53 -0.92 -13.15 0.56
CA VAL A 53 -0.55 -13.26 -0.85
C VAL A 53 0.75 -14.03 -1.04
N ARG A 54 1.64 -14.18 -0.02
CA ARG A 54 2.89 -14.94 -0.12
C ARG A 54 2.62 -16.31 -0.78
N PRO A 55 2.91 -16.47 -2.09
CA PRO A 55 2.92 -17.78 -2.70
C PRO A 55 4.27 -18.39 -2.34
N ALA A 56 4.43 -19.69 -2.58
CA ALA A 56 5.62 -20.49 -2.31
C ALA A 56 6.93 -20.07 -3.05
N ALA A 57 7.09 -18.79 -3.42
CA ALA A 57 8.25 -18.21 -4.10
C ALA A 57 9.40 -17.82 -3.15
N ALA A 58 9.47 -18.42 -1.96
CA ALA A 58 10.74 -18.62 -1.25
C ALA A 58 11.53 -19.81 -1.83
N ALA A 59 11.06 -20.43 -2.92
CA ALA A 59 11.89 -21.26 -3.78
C ALA A 59 12.82 -20.34 -4.58
N SER A 60 14.04 -20.18 -4.05
CA SER A 60 15.15 -19.43 -4.63
C SER A 60 15.28 -19.58 -6.15
N PRO A 61 15.78 -18.55 -6.86
CA PRO A 61 16.26 -18.76 -8.21
C PRO A 61 17.47 -19.71 -8.13
N ARG A 62 17.28 -20.97 -8.54
CA ARG A 62 18.41 -21.81 -8.91
C ARG A 62 19.00 -21.22 -10.18
N ALA A 63 20.10 -20.49 -10.03
CA ALA A 63 20.95 -20.16 -11.16
C ALA A 63 21.64 -21.46 -11.65
N PRO A 64 21.74 -21.69 -12.97
CA PRO A 64 22.65 -22.68 -13.53
C PRO A 64 24.11 -22.22 -13.45
#